data_AF-A0ABD3NBY0-F1
#
_entry.id   AF-A0ABD3NBY0-F1
#
_cell.length_a   1.000
_cell.length_b   1.000
_cell.length_c   1.000
_cell.angle_alpha   90.00
_cell.angle_beta   90.00
_cell.angle_gamma   90.00
#
_symmetry.space_group_name_H-M   'P 1'
#
loop_
_entity.id
_entity.type
_entity.pdbx_description
1 polymer ?
#
loop_
_entity_poly.entity_id
_entity_poly.type
_entity_poly.pdbx_seq_one_letter_code
_entity_poly.pdbx_strand_id
1 'polypeptide(L)'
;MAKPKPPPPAAIQVSQATFNCLIVMIFVLCSCNLALVFWAVEKDLVMSVASNVHLKSGAQRLLDTVKDAEKAKVKVEDALDPEEARKMASSEQQFALQLLLDAGIDVTEDIVKQLPLLSDIHAQYGNKTIIHNLESCKQFRDMYKPEERFLAVAGMFNTGTNILGNLIVHNCAIPRPKGKKGTGMRQQVPWGKHNPPSSHRLVHVSKIGGEGVKQDAVFPLVIIKDPYHWSISQCRHKYFTLWEHDQDNCPNIINVWDEKPTDVAVKYATTLEHYDTLLGLWNDWYNEYEDQKYEFPLAYVRFEDILFHAEHVVNEVCSCVGGYVINKGKFQYKEDSAKPDRGTHKGANGLVSSIIRYGNPKLRLEGWTKLDYDYAQEHLDKDLMKRYGYSTPEWDWGEFDAAEAQ
;
A
#
# COMPACT_ATOMS: atom_id res chain seq x y z
N MET A 1 -68.32 54.10 8.82
CA MET A 1 -68.79 54.03 7.43
C MET A 1 -68.37 52.69 6.85
N ALA A 2 -69.32 51.80 6.49
CA ALA A 2 -69.01 50.47 5.97
C ALA A 2 -68.51 50.57 4.51
N LYS A 3 -67.37 49.94 4.21
CA LYS A 3 -66.78 49.88 2.86
C LYS A 3 -67.54 48.86 1.98
N PRO A 4 -67.76 49.16 0.69
CA PRO A 4 -68.48 48.27 -0.21
C PRO A 4 -67.68 46.99 -0.50
N LYS A 5 -68.39 45.86 -0.61
CA LYS A 5 -67.80 44.56 -0.94
C LYS A 5 -67.29 44.56 -2.39
N PRO A 6 -66.09 44.00 -2.66
CA PRO A 6 -65.55 43.90 -4.01
C PRO A 6 -66.38 42.93 -4.87
N PRO A 7 -66.43 43.16 -6.20
CA PRO A 7 -67.15 42.29 -7.11
C PRO A 7 -66.48 40.90 -7.19
N PRO A 8 -67.25 39.85 -7.51
CA PRO A 8 -66.71 38.51 -7.69
C PRO A 8 -65.74 38.48 -8.88
N PRO A 9 -64.65 37.69 -8.79
CA PRO A 9 -63.68 37.59 -9.87
C PRO A 9 -64.32 37.00 -11.13
N ALA A 10 -63.97 37.58 -12.28
CA ALA A 10 -64.44 37.12 -13.59
C ALA A 10 -63.97 35.68 -13.86
N ALA A 11 -64.88 34.85 -14.36
CA ALA A 11 -64.58 33.49 -14.77
C ALA A 11 -63.58 33.51 -15.94
N ILE A 12 -62.39 32.96 -15.71
CA ILE A 12 -61.36 32.83 -16.73
C ILE A 12 -61.79 31.71 -17.68
N GLN A 13 -62.23 32.06 -18.89
CA GLN A 13 -62.45 31.08 -19.95
C GLN A 13 -61.09 30.70 -20.54
N VAL A 14 -60.60 29.52 -20.17
CA VAL A 14 -59.41 28.92 -20.79
C VAL A 14 -59.82 28.37 -22.16
N SER A 15 -59.14 28.81 -23.22
CA SER A 15 -59.47 28.34 -24.58
C SER A 15 -59.19 26.84 -24.72
N GLN A 16 -59.98 26.16 -25.56
CA GLN A 16 -59.80 24.73 -25.88
C GLN A 16 -58.36 24.42 -26.35
N ALA A 17 -57.74 25.35 -27.07
CA ALA A 17 -56.36 25.23 -27.54
C ALA A 17 -55.35 25.20 -26.37
N THR A 18 -55.56 26.05 -25.37
CA THR A 18 -54.73 26.08 -24.15
C THR A 18 -54.89 24.78 -23.34
N PHE A 19 -56.10 24.23 -23.28
CA PHE A 19 -56.37 22.95 -22.62
C PHE A 19 -55.68 21.78 -23.33
N ASN A 20 -55.77 21.71 -24.66
CA ASN A 20 -55.11 20.66 -25.45
C ASN A 20 -53.57 20.75 -25.34
N CYS A 21 -53.00 21.95 -25.33
CA CYS A 21 -51.57 22.14 -25.15
C CYS A 21 -51.09 21.68 -23.77
N LEU A 22 -51.90 21.91 -22.73
CA LEU A 22 -51.62 21.43 -21.37
C LEU A 22 -51.64 19.90 -21.31
N ILE A 23 -52.60 19.24 -21.97
CA ILE A 23 -52.68 17.78 -22.04
C ILE A 23 -51.43 17.19 -22.71
N VAL A 24 -51.00 17.74 -23.85
CA VAL A 24 -49.80 17.27 -24.55
C VAL A 24 -48.56 17.42 -23.67
N MET A 25 -48.41 18.55 -22.96
CA MET A 25 -47.30 18.74 -22.02
C MET A 25 -47.33 17.73 -20.86
N ILE A 26 -48.51 17.41 -20.33
CA ILE A 26 -48.65 16.39 -19.29
C ILE A 26 -48.21 15.01 -19.82
N PHE A 27 -48.63 14.62 -21.03
CA PHE A 27 -48.21 13.35 -21.62
C PHE A 27 -46.70 13.26 -21.86
N VAL A 28 -46.08 14.34 -22.35
CA VAL A 28 -44.62 14.38 -22.54
C VAL A 28 -43.91 14.26 -21.20
N LEU A 29 -44.31 15.05 -20.19
CA LEU A 29 -43.70 14.99 -18.85
C LEU A 29 -43.89 13.61 -18.19
N CYS A 30 -45.05 12.98 -18.35
CA CYS A 30 -45.27 11.62 -17.85
C CYS A 30 -44.37 10.59 -18.55
N SER A 31 -44.20 10.68 -19.87
CA SER A 31 -43.34 9.77 -20.63
C SER A 31 -41.85 9.90 -20.26
N CYS A 32 -41.35 11.13 -20.07
CA CYS A 32 -39.99 11.37 -19.59
C CYS A 32 -39.75 10.83 -18.18
N ASN A 33 -40.72 10.98 -17.27
CA ASN A 33 -40.62 10.42 -15.91
C ASN A 33 -40.62 8.88 -15.93
N LEU A 34 -41.44 8.24 -16.77
CA LEU A 34 -41.44 6.79 -16.93
C LEU A 34 -40.10 6.27 -17.46
N ALA A 35 -39.52 6.94 -18.47
CA ALA A 35 -38.20 6.56 -19.00
C ALA A 35 -37.10 6.69 -17.94
N LEU A 36 -37.12 7.73 -17.11
CA LEU A 36 -36.19 7.89 -15.99
C LEU A 36 -36.35 6.81 -14.93
N VAL A 37 -37.60 6.42 -14.62
CA VAL A 37 -37.88 5.30 -13.69
C VAL A 37 -37.37 3.98 -14.26
N PHE A 38 -37.61 3.69 -15.54
CA PHE A 38 -37.10 2.47 -16.18
C PHE A 38 -35.57 2.44 -16.22
N TRP A 39 -34.91 3.56 -16.55
CA TRP A 39 -33.46 3.65 -16.52
C TRP A 39 -32.88 3.47 -15.10
N ALA A 40 -33.54 4.02 -14.08
CA ALA A 40 -33.16 3.83 -12.68
C ALA A 40 -33.33 2.36 -12.24
N VAL A 41 -34.45 1.72 -12.62
CA VAL A 41 -34.72 0.31 -12.31
C VAL A 41 -33.73 -0.61 -13.03
N GLU A 42 -33.39 -0.34 -14.30
CA GLU A 42 -32.39 -1.10 -15.06
C GLU A 42 -31.00 -0.99 -14.42
N LYS A 43 -30.60 0.23 -14.01
CA LYS A 43 -29.35 0.42 -13.27
C LYS A 43 -29.34 -0.32 -11.93
N ASP A 44 -30.42 -0.25 -11.16
CA ASP A 44 -30.54 -0.98 -9.89
C ASP A 44 -30.52 -2.50 -10.10
N LEU A 45 -31.10 -3.01 -11.20
CA LEU A 45 -31.08 -4.43 -11.53
C LEU A 45 -29.65 -4.89 -11.88
N VAL A 46 -28.92 -4.13 -12.71
CA VAL A 46 -27.52 -4.41 -13.06
C VAL A 46 -26.62 -4.35 -11.82
N MET A 47 -26.82 -3.37 -10.95
CA MET A 47 -26.10 -3.24 -9.68
C MET A 47 -26.42 -4.39 -8.72
N SER A 48 -27.67 -4.86 -8.67
CA SER A 48 -28.10 -6.01 -7.84
C SER A 48 -27.54 -7.34 -8.35
N VAL A 49 -27.50 -7.55 -9.67
CA VAL A 49 -26.87 -8.74 -10.28
C VAL A 49 -25.35 -8.73 -10.05
N ALA A 50 -24.68 -7.59 -10.23
CA ALA A 50 -23.25 -7.43 -9.93
C ALA A 50 -22.95 -7.70 -8.44
N SER A 51 -23.81 -7.23 -7.53
CA SER A 51 -23.73 -7.51 -6.09
C SER A 51 -23.86 -9.00 -5.77
N ASN A 52 -24.76 -9.73 -6.47
CA ASN A 52 -24.93 -11.17 -6.29
C ASN A 52 -23.75 -12.00 -6.84
N VAL A 53 -23.11 -11.56 -7.92
CA VAL A 53 -21.86 -12.17 -8.42
C VAL A 53 -20.72 -11.95 -7.41
N HIS A 54 -20.63 -10.76 -6.82
CA HIS A 54 -19.68 -10.48 -5.74
C HIS A 54 -19.94 -11.32 -4.48
N LEU A 55 -21.20 -11.51 -4.08
CA LEU A 55 -21.57 -12.36 -2.93
C LEU A 55 -21.21 -13.84 -3.14
N LYS A 56 -21.39 -14.38 -4.35
CA LYS A 56 -20.97 -15.76 -4.67
C LYS A 56 -19.44 -15.91 -4.67
N SER A 57 -18.71 -14.95 -5.23
CA SER A 57 -17.24 -14.94 -5.17
C SER A 57 -16.70 -14.77 -3.74
N GLY A 58 -17.41 -14.00 -2.90
CA GLY A 58 -17.09 -13.81 -1.49
C GLY A 58 -17.35 -15.06 -0.66
N ALA A 59 -18.46 -15.78 -0.92
CA ALA A 59 -18.77 -17.03 -0.25
C ALA A 59 -17.76 -18.14 -0.60
N GLN A 60 -17.33 -18.22 -1.86
CA GLN A 60 -16.27 -19.14 -2.28
C GLN A 60 -14.94 -18.80 -1.61
N ARG A 61 -14.52 -17.52 -1.62
CA ARG A 61 -13.32 -17.08 -0.89
C ARG A 61 -13.39 -17.35 0.60
N LEU A 62 -14.57 -17.24 1.23
CA LEU A 62 -14.76 -17.56 2.65
C LEU A 62 -14.63 -19.07 2.90
N LEU A 63 -15.19 -19.90 2.03
CA LEU A 63 -15.05 -21.36 2.06
C LEU A 63 -13.59 -21.79 1.84
N ASP A 64 -12.89 -21.16 0.91
CA ASP A 64 -11.48 -21.42 0.65
C ASP A 64 -10.63 -20.94 1.84
N THR A 65 -10.93 -19.78 2.43
CA THR A 65 -10.27 -19.30 3.67
C THR A 65 -10.52 -20.22 4.87
N VAL A 66 -11.73 -20.80 5.01
CA VAL A 66 -12.02 -21.75 6.08
C VAL A 66 -11.28 -23.07 5.86
N LYS A 67 -11.22 -23.57 4.62
CA LYS A 67 -10.41 -24.76 4.26
C LYS A 67 -8.92 -24.51 4.46
N ASP A 68 -8.43 -23.31 4.15
CA ASP A 68 -7.04 -22.90 4.35
C ASP A 68 -6.73 -22.70 5.83
N ALA A 69 -7.68 -22.21 6.64
CA ALA A 69 -7.54 -22.09 8.09
C ALA A 69 -7.63 -23.46 8.81
N GLU A 70 -8.43 -24.39 8.30
CA GLU A 70 -8.45 -25.79 8.76
C GLU A 70 -7.16 -26.52 8.35
N LYS A 71 -6.61 -26.24 7.16
CA LYS A 71 -5.25 -26.66 6.76
C LYS A 71 -4.16 -26.00 7.61
N ALA A 72 -4.29 -24.74 8.02
CA ALA A 72 -3.32 -24.07 8.88
C ALA A 72 -3.35 -24.59 10.34
N LYS A 73 -4.41 -25.31 10.73
CA LYS A 73 -4.46 -26.11 11.97
C LYS A 73 -3.87 -27.51 11.81
N VAL A 74 -3.47 -27.91 10.59
CA VAL A 74 -2.63 -29.09 10.35
C VAL A 74 -1.23 -28.78 10.88
N LYS A 75 -1.12 -28.99 12.19
CA LYS A 75 -0.01 -29.58 12.94
C LYS A 75 1.41 -29.14 12.57
N VAL A 76 2.03 -28.56 13.59
CA VAL A 76 3.46 -28.55 13.96
C VAL A 76 4.21 -29.91 13.75
N GLU A 77 3.53 -30.98 13.32
CA GLU A 77 4.12 -32.32 13.12
C GLU A 77 5.06 -32.39 11.90
N ASP A 78 5.00 -31.44 10.97
CA ASP A 78 5.85 -31.42 9.76
C ASP A 78 6.99 -30.37 9.80
N ALA A 79 7.21 -29.73 10.95
CA ALA A 79 8.33 -28.80 11.12
C ALA A 79 9.66 -29.59 11.10
N LEU A 80 10.59 -29.19 10.24
CA LEU A 80 11.92 -29.76 10.20
C LEU A 80 12.72 -29.31 11.42
N ASP A 81 13.57 -30.20 11.93
CA ASP A 81 14.63 -29.77 12.84
C ASP A 81 15.55 -28.76 12.12
N PRO A 82 16.04 -27.69 12.78
CA PRO A 82 16.91 -26.70 12.14
C PRO A 82 18.16 -27.28 11.48
N GLU A 83 18.72 -28.39 11.97
CA GLU A 83 19.86 -29.06 11.32
C GLU A 83 19.43 -29.78 10.03
N GLU A 84 18.25 -30.39 10.01
CA GLU A 84 17.68 -31.03 8.82
C GLU A 84 17.35 -30.01 7.73
N ALA A 85 16.70 -28.91 8.10
CA ALA A 85 16.43 -27.80 7.16
C ALA A 85 17.72 -27.26 6.53
N ARG A 86 18.80 -27.13 7.32
CA ARG A 86 20.11 -26.69 6.81
C ARG A 86 20.76 -27.70 5.87
N LYS A 87 20.61 -29.01 6.10
CA LYS A 87 21.10 -30.05 5.18
C LYS A 87 20.35 -30.05 3.85
N MET A 88 19.07 -29.70 3.90
CA MET A 88 18.19 -29.66 2.73
C MET A 88 18.40 -28.40 1.88
N ALA A 89 18.58 -27.23 2.51
CA ALA A 89 18.78 -25.97 1.81
C ALA A 89 20.12 -25.94 1.06
N SER A 90 20.09 -25.52 -0.20
CA SER A 90 21.33 -25.23 -0.94
C SER A 90 22.13 -24.10 -0.27
N SER A 91 23.43 -23.98 -0.59
CA SER A 91 24.27 -22.90 -0.05
C SER A 91 23.71 -21.50 -0.32
N GLU A 92 23.03 -21.33 -1.46
CA GLU A 92 22.39 -20.08 -1.87
C GLU A 92 21.09 -19.78 -1.10
N GLN A 93 20.42 -20.81 -0.57
CA GLN A 93 19.19 -20.65 0.22
C GLN A 93 19.45 -20.47 1.72
N GLN A 94 20.67 -20.75 2.19
CA GLN A 94 21.03 -20.65 3.61
C GLN A 94 20.76 -19.26 4.19
N PHE A 95 20.92 -18.20 3.41
CA PHE A 95 20.63 -16.84 3.85
C PHE A 95 19.15 -16.66 4.22
N ALA A 96 18.24 -17.00 3.30
CA ALA A 96 16.80 -16.88 3.52
C ALA A 96 16.31 -17.84 4.62
N LEU A 97 16.89 -19.05 4.69
CA LEU A 97 16.61 -20.01 5.75
C LEU A 97 17.00 -19.46 7.12
N GLN A 98 18.22 -18.93 7.25
CA GLN A 98 18.72 -18.42 8.53
C GLN A 98 17.86 -17.25 9.03
N LEU A 99 17.40 -16.38 8.12
CA LEU A 99 16.45 -15.31 8.46
C LEU A 99 15.14 -15.83 9.07
N LEU A 100 14.57 -16.92 8.52
CA LEU A 100 13.36 -17.54 9.09
C LEU A 100 13.63 -18.16 10.46
N LEU A 101 14.76 -18.85 10.61
CA LEU A 101 15.15 -19.45 11.89
C LEU A 101 15.41 -18.39 12.96
N ASP A 102 16.06 -17.28 12.61
CA ASP A 102 16.30 -16.14 13.51
C ASP A 102 14.99 -15.44 13.90
N ALA A 103 14.00 -15.47 13.01
CA ALA A 103 12.64 -15.02 13.28
C ALA A 103 11.81 -16.04 14.09
N GLY A 104 12.38 -17.18 14.49
CA GLY A 104 11.65 -18.20 15.25
C GLY A 104 10.53 -18.90 14.47
N ILE A 105 10.59 -18.87 13.14
CA ILE A 105 9.59 -19.49 12.27
C ILE A 105 9.92 -20.96 12.07
N ASP A 106 8.95 -21.82 12.34
CA ASP A 106 9.03 -23.24 12.02
C ASP A 106 9.04 -23.43 10.49
N VAL A 107 10.04 -24.16 9.99
CA VAL A 107 10.28 -24.36 8.56
C VAL A 107 9.93 -25.79 8.17
N THR A 108 9.18 -25.96 7.08
CA THR A 108 8.85 -27.27 6.49
C THR A 108 9.70 -27.54 5.24
N GLU A 109 9.73 -28.79 4.78
CA GLU A 109 10.40 -29.16 3.52
C GLU A 109 9.92 -28.34 2.31
N ASP A 110 8.61 -28.08 2.24
CA ASP A 110 8.02 -27.27 1.16
C ASP A 110 8.52 -25.82 1.20
N ILE A 111 8.61 -25.24 2.40
CA ILE A 111 9.17 -23.88 2.57
C ILE A 111 10.62 -23.85 2.07
N VAL A 112 11.47 -24.80 2.49
CA VAL A 112 12.89 -24.83 2.08
C VAL A 112 13.03 -24.87 0.56
N LYS A 113 12.23 -25.68 -0.13
CA LYS A 113 12.26 -25.80 -1.59
C LYS A 113 11.89 -24.51 -2.31
N GLN A 114 11.04 -23.69 -1.71
CA GLN A 114 10.58 -22.42 -2.30
C GLN A 114 11.44 -21.22 -1.91
N LEU A 115 12.39 -21.37 -0.97
CA LEU A 115 13.24 -20.26 -0.55
C LEU A 115 14.04 -19.72 -1.74
N PRO A 116 14.13 -18.38 -1.88
CA PRO A 116 14.85 -17.75 -2.96
C PRO A 116 16.36 -18.00 -2.84
N LEU A 117 17.05 -17.95 -3.97
CA LEU A 117 18.51 -17.95 -4.00
C LEU A 117 19.06 -16.58 -3.58
N LEU A 118 20.19 -16.55 -2.88
CA LEU A 118 20.86 -15.31 -2.53
C LEU A 118 21.25 -14.49 -3.78
N SER A 119 21.74 -15.16 -4.82
CA SER A 119 22.01 -14.55 -6.13
C SER A 119 20.79 -13.88 -6.75
N ASP A 120 19.60 -14.46 -6.62
CA ASP A 120 18.34 -13.88 -7.13
C ASP A 120 17.94 -12.60 -6.36
N ILE A 121 18.14 -12.59 -5.03
CA ILE A 121 17.96 -11.40 -4.20
C ILE A 121 18.96 -10.31 -4.64
N HIS A 122 20.23 -10.68 -4.81
CA HIS A 122 21.29 -9.74 -5.21
C HIS A 122 21.09 -9.17 -6.62
N ALA A 123 20.57 -9.96 -7.57
CA ALA A 123 20.28 -9.49 -8.92
C ALA A 123 19.19 -8.40 -8.95
N GLN A 124 18.24 -8.45 -8.01
CA GLN A 124 17.15 -7.49 -7.91
C GLN A 124 17.54 -6.23 -7.13
N TYR A 125 18.24 -6.42 -6.00
CA TYR A 125 18.41 -5.36 -5.00
C TYR A 125 19.87 -5.04 -4.65
N GLY A 126 20.83 -5.72 -5.28
CA GLY A 126 22.25 -5.61 -4.94
C GLY A 126 22.65 -6.38 -3.67
N ASN A 127 23.93 -6.38 -3.37
CA ASN A 127 24.52 -7.11 -2.22
C ASN A 127 24.76 -6.25 -0.97
N LYS A 128 24.17 -5.05 -0.93
CA LYS A 128 24.32 -4.10 0.17
C LYS A 128 22.97 -3.49 0.51
N THR A 129 22.75 -3.30 1.79
CA THR A 129 21.64 -2.50 2.32
C THR A 129 21.81 -1.04 1.89
N ILE A 130 20.71 -0.40 1.49
CA ILE A 130 20.67 1.01 1.11
C ILE A 130 19.78 1.77 2.09
N ILE A 131 20.42 2.61 2.91
CA ILE A 131 19.75 3.59 3.77
C ILE A 131 20.20 4.97 3.31
N HIS A 132 19.35 5.66 2.54
CA HIS A 132 19.70 6.91 1.89
C HIS A 132 19.45 8.12 2.80
N ASN A 133 20.30 9.13 2.71
CA ASN A 133 20.27 10.36 3.51
C ASN A 133 20.39 10.15 5.04
N LEU A 134 21.07 9.08 5.46
CA LEU A 134 21.28 8.75 6.87
C LEU A 134 22.15 9.80 7.58
N GLU A 135 23.05 10.45 6.87
CA GLU A 135 23.89 11.55 7.34
C GLU A 135 23.08 12.74 7.89
N SER A 136 21.85 12.95 7.41
CA SER A 136 20.96 14.03 7.87
C SER A 136 20.60 13.90 9.35
N CYS A 137 20.72 12.71 9.94
CA CYS A 137 20.53 12.54 11.38
C CYS A 137 21.46 13.40 12.21
N LYS A 138 22.67 13.73 11.73
CA LYS A 138 23.55 14.63 12.47
C LYS A 138 22.87 15.99 12.67
N GLN A 139 22.35 16.56 11.59
CA GLN A 139 21.58 17.80 11.63
C GLN A 139 20.37 17.66 12.56
N PHE A 140 19.63 16.55 12.47
CA PHE A 140 18.49 16.28 13.36
C PHE A 140 18.87 16.28 14.85
N ARG A 141 19.98 15.61 15.20
CA ARG A 141 20.49 15.54 16.58
C ARG A 141 20.97 16.90 17.07
N ASP A 142 21.51 17.73 16.19
CA ASP A 142 21.98 19.08 16.53
C ASP A 142 20.80 20.05 16.76
N MET A 143 19.66 19.84 16.09
CA MET A 143 18.47 20.70 16.23
C MET A 143 17.59 20.40 17.45
N TYR A 144 17.52 19.14 17.88
CA TYR A 144 16.60 18.71 18.94
C TYR A 144 17.33 17.98 20.05
N LYS A 145 16.92 18.20 21.30
CA LYS A 145 17.46 17.42 22.43
C LYS A 145 16.89 15.99 22.42
N PRO A 146 17.60 14.98 22.97
CA PRO A 146 17.12 13.59 23.00
C PRO A 146 15.66 13.44 23.48
N GLU A 147 15.27 14.22 24.49
CA GLU A 147 13.92 14.21 25.08
C GLU A 147 12.79 14.77 24.20
N GLU A 148 13.14 15.43 23.11
CA GLU A 148 12.21 16.03 22.15
C GLU A 148 12.11 15.20 20.86
N ARG A 149 13.17 14.45 20.54
CA ARG A 149 13.26 13.67 19.30
C ARG A 149 12.24 12.54 19.24
N PHE A 150 11.73 12.33 18.03
CA PHE A 150 10.99 11.14 17.64
C PHE A 150 11.54 10.59 16.33
N LEU A 151 11.52 9.26 16.18
CA LEU A 151 11.69 8.58 14.89
C LEU A 151 10.32 8.04 14.47
N ALA A 152 9.90 8.31 13.24
CA ALA A 152 8.57 7.96 12.78
C ALA A 152 8.54 7.52 11.33
N VAL A 153 7.63 6.59 11.00
CA VAL A 153 7.54 6.02 9.65
C VAL A 153 6.69 6.88 8.71
N ALA A 154 7.15 7.04 7.48
CA ALA A 154 6.38 7.52 6.34
C ALA A 154 6.51 6.53 5.18
N GLY A 155 5.57 6.56 4.23
CA GLY A 155 5.57 5.69 3.06
C GLY A 155 4.20 5.63 2.41
N MET A 156 4.15 5.34 1.11
CA MET A 156 2.89 5.14 0.40
C MET A 156 2.07 3.96 0.96
N PHE A 157 0.82 3.84 0.54
CA PHE A 157 0.07 2.61 0.76
C PHE A 157 0.84 1.41 0.19
N ASN A 158 0.74 0.24 0.82
CA ASN A 158 1.38 -1.03 0.41
C ASN A 158 2.92 -1.09 0.36
N THR A 159 3.64 -0.13 0.97
CA THR A 159 5.12 -0.17 1.01
C THR A 159 5.69 -0.87 2.25
N GLY A 160 4.85 -1.45 3.10
CA GLY A 160 5.31 -2.12 4.32
C GLY A 160 5.49 -1.21 5.54
N THR A 161 4.88 -0.01 5.54
CA THR A 161 4.97 0.94 6.67
C THR A 161 4.63 0.34 8.04
N ASN A 162 3.73 -0.65 8.10
CA ASN A 162 3.38 -1.29 9.37
C ASN A 162 4.47 -2.24 9.87
N ILE A 163 5.16 -2.93 8.97
CA ILE A 163 6.28 -3.81 9.32
C ILE A 163 7.40 -2.95 9.89
N LEU A 164 7.79 -1.90 9.16
CA LEU A 164 8.80 -0.96 9.61
C LEU A 164 8.45 -0.32 10.97
N GLY A 165 7.20 0.16 11.12
CA GLY A 165 6.75 0.78 12.35
C GLY A 165 6.84 -0.17 13.55
N ASN A 166 6.44 -1.43 13.39
CA ASN A 166 6.59 -2.45 14.43
C ASN A 166 8.06 -2.71 14.76
N LEU A 167 8.89 -2.92 13.74
CA LEU A 167 10.31 -3.21 13.94
C LEU A 167 10.99 -2.09 14.74
N ILE A 168 10.78 -0.83 14.40
CA ILE A 168 11.41 0.27 15.15
C ILE A 168 10.83 0.40 16.57
N VAL A 169 9.51 0.25 16.76
CA VAL A 169 8.87 0.43 18.08
C VAL A 169 9.29 -0.66 19.07
N HIS A 170 9.48 -1.89 18.59
CA HIS A 170 9.85 -3.02 19.44
C HIS A 170 11.35 -3.12 19.71
N ASN A 171 12.19 -2.63 18.79
CA ASN A 171 13.63 -2.85 18.85
C ASN A 171 14.44 -1.58 19.18
N CYS A 172 13.89 -0.38 19.03
CA CYS A 172 14.63 0.88 19.23
C CYS A 172 14.02 1.78 20.33
N ALA A 173 14.87 2.53 21.02
CA ALA A 173 14.46 3.61 21.90
C ALA A 173 15.41 4.82 21.83
N ILE A 174 14.86 6.03 21.94
CA ILE A 174 15.61 7.26 22.21
C ILE A 174 15.56 7.54 23.72
N PRO A 175 16.67 7.93 24.36
CA PRO A 175 16.68 8.30 25.78
C PRO A 175 15.59 9.32 26.14
N ARG A 176 14.81 9.03 27.18
CA ARG A 176 13.74 9.90 27.68
C ARG A 176 14.03 10.40 29.08
N PRO A 177 13.56 11.61 29.46
CA PRO A 177 13.62 12.08 30.84
C PRO A 177 12.86 11.14 31.78
N LYS A 178 13.33 11.03 33.03
CA LYS A 178 12.62 10.30 34.08
C LYS A 178 11.15 10.76 34.15
N GLY A 179 10.22 9.82 34.15
CA GLY A 179 8.79 10.08 34.24
C GLY A 179 8.06 10.29 32.90
N LYS A 180 8.76 10.49 31.77
CA LYS A 180 8.11 10.47 30.45
C LYS A 180 7.98 9.03 29.95
N LYS A 181 6.77 8.63 29.56
CA LYS A 181 6.47 7.31 28.97
C LYS A 181 6.84 7.27 27.49
N GLY A 182 7.10 6.07 26.98
CA GLY A 182 7.33 5.78 25.55
C GLY A 182 8.81 5.69 25.15
N THR A 183 9.08 5.16 23.96
CA THR A 183 10.43 4.91 23.43
C THR A 183 10.95 6.03 22.54
N GLY A 184 10.13 7.04 22.22
CA GLY A 184 10.45 8.00 21.16
C GLY A 184 10.26 7.45 19.74
N MET A 185 9.93 6.16 19.59
CA MET A 185 9.60 5.56 18.30
C MET A 185 8.11 5.70 18.01
N ARG A 186 7.74 5.93 16.75
CA ARG A 186 6.35 6.10 16.31
C ARG A 186 6.06 5.26 15.07
N GLN A 187 4.90 4.62 15.06
CA GLN A 187 4.39 3.84 13.93
C GLN A 187 4.09 4.69 12.68
N GLN A 188 3.94 6.01 12.84
CA GLN A 188 3.74 6.95 11.74
C GLN A 188 4.17 8.36 12.11
N VAL A 189 4.56 9.14 11.10
CA VAL A 189 4.74 10.59 11.22
C VAL A 189 3.44 11.28 11.67
N PRO A 190 3.51 12.42 12.39
CA PRO A 190 2.33 13.06 12.96
C PRO A 190 1.31 13.57 11.95
N TRP A 191 1.72 13.86 10.72
CA TRP A 191 0.82 14.28 9.64
C TRP A 191 0.22 13.09 8.88
N GLY A 192 0.44 11.85 9.33
CA GLY A 192 -0.06 10.63 8.71
C GLY A 192 0.94 10.05 7.69
N LYS A 193 1.28 8.77 7.85
CA LYS A 193 2.37 8.12 7.09
C LYS A 193 2.23 8.08 5.57
N HIS A 194 1.00 8.14 5.05
CA HIS A 194 0.73 8.06 3.61
C HIS A 194 0.59 9.42 2.96
N ASN A 195 0.56 10.51 3.75
CA ASN A 195 0.28 11.83 3.23
C ASN A 195 1.57 12.51 2.73
N PRO A 196 1.52 13.23 1.59
CA PRO A 196 2.67 13.96 1.09
C PRO A 196 3.09 15.10 2.04
N PRO A 197 4.41 15.31 2.23
CA PRO A 197 4.91 16.22 3.25
C PRO A 197 4.65 17.69 2.92
N SER A 198 4.69 18.11 1.66
CA SER A 198 4.53 19.51 1.25
C SER A 198 3.14 20.07 1.58
N SER A 199 2.11 19.22 1.51
CA SER A 199 0.71 19.60 1.74
C SER A 199 0.24 19.30 3.16
N HIS A 200 0.87 18.37 3.89
CA HIS A 200 0.35 17.90 5.18
C HIS A 200 1.27 18.16 6.38
N ARG A 201 2.59 18.22 6.21
CA ARG A 201 3.50 18.47 7.33
C ARG A 201 3.27 19.89 7.87
N LEU A 202 3.17 20.02 9.18
CA LEU A 202 2.81 21.26 9.92
C LEU A 202 1.39 21.80 9.67
N VAL A 203 0.62 21.22 8.75
CA VAL A 203 -0.75 21.65 8.42
C VAL A 203 -1.79 20.66 8.94
N HIS A 204 -1.49 19.36 8.90
CA HIS A 204 -2.38 18.29 9.32
C HIS A 204 -1.83 17.54 10.54
N VAL A 205 -2.71 17.16 11.47
CA VAL A 205 -2.39 16.29 12.61
C VAL A 205 -3.24 15.03 12.52
N SER A 206 -2.59 13.88 12.33
CA SER A 206 -3.22 12.57 12.37
C SER A 206 -3.78 12.29 13.77
N LYS A 207 -5.07 11.93 13.81
CA LYS A 207 -5.78 11.51 15.03
C LYS A 207 -5.05 10.40 15.78
N ILE A 208 -4.44 9.47 15.04
CA ILE A 208 -3.66 8.38 15.63
C ILE A 208 -2.19 8.79 15.65
N GLY A 209 -1.58 8.86 16.82
CA GLY A 209 -0.13 9.04 16.98
C GLY A 209 0.44 10.43 16.65
N GLY A 210 -0.37 11.36 16.13
CA GLY A 210 0.06 12.74 15.85
C GLY A 210 -0.23 13.75 16.96
N GLU A 211 -1.31 13.54 17.72
CA GLU A 211 -1.71 14.46 18.79
C GLU A 211 -0.62 14.64 19.87
N GLY A 212 -0.32 15.89 20.21
CA GLY A 212 0.70 16.24 21.21
C GLY A 212 2.15 16.01 20.77
N VAL A 213 2.39 15.65 19.50
CA VAL A 213 3.74 15.50 18.95
C VAL A 213 4.16 16.77 18.22
N LYS A 214 5.29 17.35 18.63
CA LYS A 214 5.91 18.48 17.94
C LYS A 214 6.44 17.98 16.59
N GLN A 215 5.79 18.32 15.49
CA GLN A 215 6.03 17.70 14.18
C GLN A 215 7.43 17.96 13.61
N ASP A 216 8.03 19.10 13.94
CA ASP A 216 9.38 19.45 13.53
C ASP A 216 10.43 18.60 14.25
N ALA A 217 10.16 18.16 15.48
CA ALA A 217 11.01 17.28 16.28
C ALA A 217 10.90 15.78 15.91
N VAL A 218 10.38 15.48 14.72
CA VAL A 218 10.24 14.11 14.18
C VAL A 218 11.21 13.93 13.03
N PHE A 219 12.00 12.85 13.08
CA PHE A 219 12.81 12.37 11.97
C PHE A 219 11.99 11.33 11.17
N PRO A 220 11.59 11.62 9.94
CA PRO A 220 10.88 10.66 9.10
C PRO A 220 11.84 9.61 8.56
N LEU A 221 11.49 8.34 8.75
CA LEU A 221 12.05 7.22 8.02
C LEU A 221 11.06 6.81 6.94
N VAL A 222 11.36 7.21 5.71
CA VAL A 222 10.53 7.00 4.53
C VAL A 222 10.83 5.61 3.97
N ILE A 223 9.82 4.74 3.94
CA ILE A 223 9.96 3.44 3.30
C ILE A 223 9.56 3.50 1.83
N ILE A 224 10.50 3.12 0.98
CA ILE A 224 10.31 2.94 -0.46
C ILE A 224 10.26 1.45 -0.78
N LYS A 225 9.49 1.07 -1.80
CA LYS A 225 9.35 -0.32 -2.25
C LYS A 225 9.59 -0.36 -3.74
N ASP A 226 10.15 -1.48 -4.20
CA ASP A 226 10.29 -1.78 -5.62
C ASP A 226 8.99 -1.47 -6.38
N PRO A 227 9.01 -0.59 -7.41
CA PRO A 227 7.79 -0.13 -8.08
C PRO A 227 7.01 -1.27 -8.75
N TYR A 228 7.69 -2.31 -9.24
CA TYR A 228 7.06 -3.45 -9.90
C TYR A 228 6.27 -4.29 -8.91
N HIS A 229 6.89 -4.62 -7.78
CA HIS A 229 6.21 -5.34 -6.71
C HIS A 229 5.18 -4.48 -5.97
N TRP A 230 5.41 -3.16 -5.88
CA TRP A 230 4.49 -2.23 -5.24
C TRP A 230 3.18 -2.12 -6.02
N SER A 231 3.23 -1.99 -7.35
CA SER A 231 2.01 -1.90 -8.18
C SER A 231 1.13 -3.15 -8.03
N ILE A 232 1.73 -4.35 -8.03
CA ILE A 232 1.03 -5.62 -7.78
C ILE A 232 0.45 -5.66 -6.36
N SER A 233 1.11 -5.01 -5.40
CA SER A 233 0.61 -4.90 -4.04
C SER A 233 -0.63 -4.00 -3.96
N GLN A 234 -0.77 -3.01 -4.84
CA GLN A 234 -2.00 -2.21 -4.96
C GLN A 234 -3.17 -3.07 -5.44
N CYS A 235 -2.95 -4.00 -6.38
CA CYS A 235 -3.98 -4.93 -6.87
C CYS A 235 -4.62 -5.74 -5.74
N ARG A 236 -3.83 -6.16 -4.75
CA ARG A 236 -4.34 -6.91 -3.60
C ARG A 236 -5.15 -6.03 -2.64
N HIS A 237 -4.68 -4.80 -2.40
CA HIS A 237 -5.31 -3.87 -1.47
C HIS A 237 -5.17 -2.42 -1.92
N LYS A 238 -6.12 -1.92 -2.71
CA LYS A 238 -6.08 -0.53 -3.21
C LYS A 238 -6.16 0.57 -2.13
N TYR A 239 -6.66 0.26 -0.94
CA TYR A 239 -6.96 1.24 0.12
C TYR A 239 -7.75 2.45 -0.39
N PHE A 240 -7.08 3.60 -0.49
CA PHE A 240 -7.62 4.89 -0.91
C PHE A 240 -7.12 5.32 -2.29
N THR A 241 -6.40 4.44 -2.98
CA THR A 241 -6.00 4.56 -4.38
C THR A 241 -7.14 4.04 -5.25
N LEU A 242 -7.54 4.83 -6.24
CA LEU A 242 -8.66 4.56 -7.16
C LEU A 242 -8.13 4.62 -8.58
N TRP A 243 -8.26 3.52 -9.32
CA TRP A 243 -7.94 3.42 -10.74
C TRP A 243 -8.71 2.24 -11.34
N GLU A 244 -8.88 2.24 -12.66
CA GLU A 244 -9.56 1.18 -13.38
C GLU A 244 -8.64 -0.04 -13.54
N HIS A 245 -9.12 -1.21 -13.12
CA HIS A 245 -8.44 -2.50 -13.31
C HIS A 245 -9.44 -3.62 -13.03
N ASP A 246 -9.10 -4.84 -13.45
CA ASP A 246 -9.83 -6.05 -13.09
C ASP A 246 -8.87 -7.08 -12.45
N GLN A 247 -9.32 -8.32 -12.28
CA GLN A 247 -8.51 -9.37 -11.64
C GLN A 247 -7.44 -9.94 -12.56
N ASP A 248 -7.66 -9.87 -13.87
CA ASP A 248 -6.82 -10.46 -14.90
C ASP A 248 -5.82 -9.42 -15.44
N ASN A 249 -6.23 -8.15 -15.42
CA ASN A 249 -5.46 -6.99 -15.85
C ASN A 249 -5.16 -6.10 -14.65
N CYS A 250 -4.13 -6.43 -13.88
CA CYS A 250 -3.62 -5.57 -12.81
C CYS A 250 -2.09 -5.71 -12.70
N PRO A 251 -1.32 -4.61 -12.84
CA PRO A 251 -1.66 -3.26 -12.37
C PRO A 251 -2.50 -2.40 -13.31
N ASN A 252 -2.64 -2.74 -14.59
CA ASN A 252 -3.33 -1.94 -15.61
C ASN A 252 -2.80 -0.50 -15.63
N ILE A 253 -1.48 -0.35 -15.77
CA ILE A 253 -0.81 0.95 -15.93
C ILE A 253 -1.22 1.53 -17.28
N ILE A 254 -1.24 0.67 -18.30
CA ILE A 254 -1.83 0.95 -19.61
C ILE A 254 -3.08 0.10 -19.76
N ASN A 255 -4.19 0.75 -20.10
CA ASN A 255 -5.44 0.07 -20.37
C ASN A 255 -5.30 -0.81 -21.62
N VAL A 256 -5.51 -2.11 -21.47
CA VAL A 256 -5.32 -3.09 -22.55
C VAL A 256 -6.31 -2.94 -23.72
N TRP A 257 -7.40 -2.20 -23.54
CA TRP A 257 -8.45 -2.06 -24.55
C TRP A 257 -8.27 -0.85 -25.46
N ASP A 258 -7.77 0.26 -24.92
CA ASP A 258 -7.56 1.49 -25.68
C ASP A 258 -6.11 1.97 -25.71
N GLU A 259 -5.20 1.21 -25.10
CA GLU A 259 -3.76 1.43 -25.04
C GLU A 259 -3.36 2.80 -24.44
N LYS A 260 -4.19 3.34 -23.54
CA LYS A 260 -3.90 4.61 -22.86
C LYS A 260 -3.46 4.45 -21.41
N PRO A 261 -2.68 5.41 -20.88
CA PRO A 261 -2.41 5.52 -19.45
C PRO A 261 -3.70 5.47 -18.62
N THR A 262 -3.70 4.68 -17.55
CA THR A 262 -4.84 4.59 -16.63
C THR A 262 -4.70 5.57 -15.49
N ASP A 263 -5.54 6.62 -15.51
CA ASP A 263 -5.59 7.66 -14.48
C ASP A 263 -5.77 7.07 -13.07
N VAL A 264 -5.03 7.65 -12.12
CA VAL A 264 -5.09 7.27 -10.70
C VAL A 264 -5.51 8.45 -9.85
N ALA A 265 -6.45 8.23 -8.94
CA ALA A 265 -6.80 9.19 -7.89
C ALA A 265 -6.48 8.63 -6.50
N VAL A 266 -5.87 9.45 -5.64
CA VAL A 266 -5.56 9.07 -4.26
C VAL A 266 -6.24 10.01 -3.28
N LYS A 267 -7.03 9.43 -2.37
CA LYS A 267 -7.63 10.18 -1.27
C LYS A 267 -6.67 10.24 -0.09
N TYR A 268 -6.06 11.40 0.11
CA TYR A 268 -5.30 11.75 1.30
C TYR A 268 -6.19 12.28 2.42
N ALA A 269 -5.59 12.66 3.55
CA ALA A 269 -6.35 13.15 4.69
C ALA A 269 -7.10 14.46 4.43
N THR A 270 -6.55 15.33 3.58
CA THR A 270 -7.12 16.66 3.31
C THR A 270 -7.43 16.91 1.83
N THR A 271 -6.86 16.12 0.92
CA THR A 271 -6.94 16.31 -0.53
C THR A 271 -7.33 15.03 -1.25
N LEU A 272 -7.91 15.18 -2.44
CA LEU A 272 -7.98 14.13 -3.46
C LEU A 272 -7.06 14.57 -4.59
N GLU A 273 -6.03 13.79 -4.86
CA GLU A 273 -5.02 14.11 -5.87
C GLU A 273 -5.11 13.12 -7.03
N HIS A 274 -4.76 13.60 -8.22
CA HIS A 274 -4.79 12.83 -9.46
C HIS A 274 -3.37 12.69 -10.02
N TYR A 275 -3.08 11.52 -10.56
CA TYR A 275 -1.81 11.14 -11.14
C TYR A 275 -2.07 10.43 -12.46
N ASP A 276 -1.17 10.59 -13.43
CA ASP A 276 -1.35 10.04 -14.79
C ASP A 276 -1.44 8.52 -14.80
N THR A 277 -0.67 7.84 -13.94
CA THR A 277 -0.67 6.38 -13.78
C THR A 277 -0.28 5.97 -12.37
N LEU A 278 -0.35 4.67 -12.05
CA LEU A 278 0.21 4.14 -10.81
C LEU A 278 1.72 4.41 -10.70
N LEU A 279 2.45 4.40 -11.83
CA LEU A 279 3.87 4.71 -11.84
C LEU A 279 4.13 6.20 -11.63
N GLY A 280 3.30 7.07 -12.22
CA GLY A 280 3.33 8.51 -11.95
C GLY A 280 3.15 8.79 -10.46
N LEU A 281 2.15 8.15 -9.83
CA LEU A 281 1.95 8.21 -8.39
C LEU A 281 3.19 7.75 -7.59
N TRP A 282 3.86 6.67 -8.00
CA TRP A 282 5.10 6.22 -7.34
C TRP A 282 6.20 7.27 -7.48
N ASN A 283 6.47 7.74 -8.71
CA ASN A 283 7.52 8.73 -8.99
C ASN A 283 7.28 10.03 -8.19
N ASP A 284 6.09 10.61 -8.33
CA ASP A 284 5.76 11.93 -7.79
C ASP A 284 5.79 11.93 -6.26
N TRP A 285 5.24 10.89 -5.63
CA TRP A 285 5.19 10.82 -4.16
C TRP A 285 6.59 10.74 -3.53
N TYR A 286 7.51 9.96 -4.12
CA TYR A 286 8.89 9.88 -3.61
C TYR A 286 9.71 11.11 -3.97
N ASN A 287 9.54 11.67 -5.16
CA ASN A 287 10.21 12.91 -5.54
C ASN A 287 9.81 14.07 -4.63
N GLU A 288 8.56 14.13 -4.18
CA GLU A 288 8.15 15.14 -3.20
C GLU A 288 8.93 15.00 -1.88
N TYR A 289 9.10 13.79 -1.35
CA TYR A 289 9.95 13.57 -0.17
C TYR A 289 11.41 13.92 -0.44
N GLU A 290 11.92 13.65 -1.65
CA GLU A 290 13.30 13.96 -2.05
C GLU A 290 13.55 15.46 -2.09
N ASP A 291 12.57 16.24 -2.55
CA ASP A 291 12.64 17.69 -2.54
C ASP A 291 12.63 18.23 -1.10
N GLN A 292 11.88 17.58 -0.19
CA GLN A 292 11.81 17.99 1.21
C GLN A 292 13.08 17.70 2.02
N LYS A 293 14.05 16.92 1.52
CA LYS A 293 15.29 16.63 2.27
C LYS A 293 16.14 17.88 2.55
N TYR A 294 15.92 18.95 1.78
CA TYR A 294 16.57 20.25 1.98
C TYR A 294 15.87 21.11 3.05
N GLU A 295 14.61 20.81 3.36
CA GLU A 295 13.79 21.55 4.33
C GLU A 295 13.84 20.93 5.73
N PHE A 296 13.94 19.60 5.83
CA PHE A 296 14.10 18.91 7.11
C PHE A 296 14.83 17.57 6.97
N PRO A 297 15.54 17.12 8.03
CA PRO A 297 16.20 15.83 8.02
C PRO A 297 15.21 14.67 7.95
N LEU A 298 15.54 13.70 7.10
CA LEU A 298 14.80 12.47 6.86
C LEU A 298 15.77 11.43 6.31
N ALA A 299 15.43 10.15 6.40
CA ALA A 299 16.15 9.09 5.71
C ALA A 299 15.18 8.18 4.97
N TYR A 300 15.69 7.43 4.02
CA TYR A 300 14.94 6.43 3.28
C TYR A 300 15.47 5.04 3.55
N VAL A 301 14.57 4.06 3.47
CA VAL A 301 14.91 2.65 3.51
C VAL A 301 14.05 1.89 2.53
N ARG A 302 14.63 0.89 1.87
CA ARG A 302 13.89 -0.05 1.02
C ARG A 302 13.09 -1.02 1.88
N PHE A 303 11.89 -1.37 1.44
CA PHE A 303 11.09 -2.44 2.02
C PHE A 303 11.84 -3.77 1.99
N GLU A 304 12.59 -4.00 0.91
CA GLU A 304 13.35 -5.22 0.69
C GLU A 304 14.54 -5.32 1.66
N ASP A 305 15.18 -4.20 1.98
CA ASP A 305 16.22 -4.15 3.03
C ASP A 305 15.65 -4.40 4.43
N ILE A 306 14.43 -3.93 4.70
CA ILE A 306 13.72 -4.27 5.93
C ILE A 306 13.36 -5.75 5.98
N LEU A 307 13.03 -6.34 4.83
CA LEU A 307 12.67 -7.75 4.74
C LEU A 307 13.88 -8.65 4.98
N PHE A 308 15.00 -8.39 4.30
CA PHE A 308 16.17 -9.27 4.28
C PHE A 308 17.24 -8.89 5.32
N HIS A 309 17.25 -7.65 5.79
CA HIS A 309 18.29 -7.10 6.68
C HIS A 309 17.70 -6.27 7.83
N ALA A 310 16.54 -6.67 8.36
CA ALA A 310 15.77 -5.95 9.38
C ALA A 310 16.63 -5.46 10.56
N GLU A 311 17.44 -6.35 11.15
CA GLU A 311 18.26 -6.04 12.32
C GLU A 311 19.31 -4.97 11.98
N HIS A 312 20.02 -5.13 10.87
CA HIS A 312 21.03 -4.16 10.44
C HIS A 312 20.41 -2.79 10.23
N VAL A 313 19.30 -2.71 9.48
CA VAL A 313 18.63 -1.44 9.20
C VAL A 313 18.16 -0.76 10.49
N VAL A 314 17.49 -1.49 11.37
CA VAL A 314 17.00 -0.91 12.62
C VAL A 314 18.16 -0.43 13.49
N ASN A 315 19.27 -1.17 13.55
CA ASN A 315 20.44 -0.78 14.31
C ASN A 315 21.06 0.53 13.80
N GLU A 316 21.21 0.65 12.47
CA GLU A 316 21.75 1.83 11.82
C GLU A 316 20.86 3.05 12.07
N VAL A 317 19.56 2.96 11.76
CA VAL A 317 18.64 4.09 11.93
C VAL A 317 18.44 4.45 13.40
N CYS A 318 18.37 3.47 14.29
CA CYS A 318 18.22 3.71 15.72
C CYS A 318 19.41 4.49 16.29
N SER A 319 20.63 4.05 15.96
CA SER A 319 21.86 4.74 16.35
C SER A 319 21.91 6.14 15.72
N CYS A 320 21.47 6.26 14.48
CA CYS A 320 21.40 7.50 13.74
C CYS A 320 20.60 8.58 14.47
N VAL A 321 19.40 8.30 14.98
CA VAL A 321 18.61 9.31 15.70
C VAL A 321 19.09 9.57 17.15
N GLY A 322 20.23 8.98 17.54
CA GLY A 322 20.77 9.04 18.90
C GLY A 322 20.02 8.11 19.86
N GLY A 323 19.40 7.06 19.34
CA GLY A 323 18.76 6.00 20.10
C GLY A 323 19.71 4.84 20.39
N TYR A 324 19.13 3.78 20.97
CA TYR A 324 19.78 2.51 21.25
C TYR A 324 18.80 1.36 21.06
N VAL A 325 19.34 0.19 20.74
CA VAL A 325 18.58 -1.04 20.58
C VAL A 325 18.20 -1.58 21.96
N ILE A 326 16.91 -1.84 22.19
CA ILE A 326 16.37 -2.17 23.52
C ILE A 326 16.89 -3.52 24.03
N ASN A 327 16.93 -4.53 23.16
CA ASN A 327 17.28 -5.90 23.51
C ASN A 327 18.47 -6.40 22.67
N LYS A 328 19.70 -6.01 23.04
CA LYS A 328 20.91 -6.52 22.36
C LYS A 328 20.91 -8.06 22.39
N GLY A 329 20.93 -8.68 21.20
CA GLY A 329 20.93 -10.14 21.03
C GLY A 329 19.55 -10.81 21.04
N LYS A 330 18.45 -10.05 21.07
CA LYS A 330 17.07 -10.57 20.91
C LYS A 330 16.26 -9.64 20.03
N PHE A 331 16.66 -9.53 18.77
CA PHE A 331 15.92 -8.75 17.78
C PHE A 331 14.52 -9.37 17.59
N GLN A 332 13.48 -8.55 17.72
CA GLN A 332 12.10 -8.98 17.54
C GLN A 332 11.70 -8.79 16.09
N TYR A 333 11.64 -9.90 15.36
CA TYR A 333 11.06 -9.96 14.03
C TYR A 333 9.54 -9.83 14.10
N LYS A 334 8.94 -9.39 12.99
CA LYS A 334 7.49 -9.40 12.83
C LYS A 334 7.09 -10.59 11.96
N GLU A 335 6.83 -11.73 12.62
CA GLU A 335 6.48 -13.00 11.98
C GLU A 335 5.07 -12.96 11.36
N ASP A 336 4.09 -12.55 12.15
CA ASP A 336 2.69 -12.45 11.73
C ASP A 336 2.47 -11.36 10.68
N SER A 337 1.42 -11.55 9.87
CA SER A 337 0.83 -10.45 9.11
C SER A 337 0.64 -9.23 10.02
N ALA A 338 1.09 -8.07 9.54
CA ALA A 338 0.98 -6.81 10.28
C ALA A 338 -0.48 -6.36 10.51
N LYS A 339 -1.48 -7.15 10.12
CA LYS A 339 -2.92 -6.92 10.27
C LYS A 339 -3.67 -8.23 10.63
N PRO A 340 -3.48 -8.79 11.83
CA PRO A 340 -4.05 -10.10 12.19
C PRO A 340 -5.58 -10.09 12.36
N ASP A 341 -6.18 -8.94 12.66
CA ASP A 341 -7.57 -8.89 13.16
C ASP A 341 -8.66 -8.68 12.10
N ARG A 342 -8.31 -8.61 10.80
CA ARG A 342 -9.30 -8.41 9.73
C ARG A 342 -9.18 -9.47 8.63
N GLY A 343 -10.04 -10.49 8.75
CA GLY A 343 -10.79 -11.20 7.69
C GLY A 343 -10.07 -11.96 6.57
N THR A 344 -8.92 -11.49 6.09
CA THR A 344 -8.23 -12.04 4.91
C THR A 344 -6.75 -12.33 5.13
N HIS A 345 -6.24 -12.11 6.35
CA HIS A 345 -4.82 -12.30 6.69
C HIS A 345 -4.56 -13.19 7.90
N LYS A 346 -5.59 -13.90 8.40
CA LYS A 346 -5.42 -14.86 9.50
C LYS A 346 -4.71 -16.11 8.96
N GLY A 347 -3.56 -16.47 9.56
CA GLY A 347 -2.82 -17.69 9.21
C GLY A 347 -1.82 -17.55 8.05
N ALA A 348 -1.63 -16.36 7.50
CA ALA A 348 -0.60 -16.15 6.49
C ALA A 348 0.78 -16.09 7.17
N ASN A 349 1.70 -16.98 6.76
CA ASN A 349 3.13 -16.88 7.01
C ASN A 349 3.67 -15.59 6.37
N GLY A 350 3.41 -14.44 7.01
CA GLY A 350 3.57 -13.12 6.42
C GLY A 350 5.01 -12.86 6.01
N LEU A 351 5.96 -13.26 6.86
CA LEU A 351 7.38 -13.17 6.56
C LEU A 351 7.83 -14.18 5.50
N VAL A 352 7.45 -15.46 5.61
CA VAL A 352 7.83 -16.52 4.64
C VAL A 352 7.34 -16.18 3.23
N SER A 353 6.06 -15.87 3.08
CA SER A 353 5.47 -15.50 1.79
C SER A 353 6.09 -14.24 1.20
N SER A 354 6.50 -13.29 2.06
CA SER A 354 7.23 -12.11 1.61
C SER A 354 8.63 -12.47 1.12
N ILE A 355 9.40 -13.25 1.88
CA ILE A 355 10.75 -13.69 1.49
C ILE A 355 10.71 -14.42 0.14
N ILE A 356 9.80 -15.39 -0.01
CA ILE A 356 9.64 -16.14 -1.26
C ILE A 356 9.26 -15.20 -2.41
N ARG A 357 8.27 -14.32 -2.20
CA ARG A 357 7.77 -13.45 -3.26
C ARG A 357 8.80 -12.43 -3.72
N TYR A 358 9.36 -11.67 -2.79
CA TYR A 358 10.25 -10.55 -3.12
C TYR A 358 11.66 -11.03 -3.44
N GLY A 359 12.04 -12.25 -3.04
CA GLY A 359 13.31 -12.86 -3.41
C GLY A 359 13.30 -13.56 -4.76
N ASN A 360 12.14 -13.71 -5.43
CA ASN A 360 12.02 -14.41 -6.71
C ASN A 360 11.79 -13.44 -7.88
N PRO A 361 12.77 -13.25 -8.79
CA PRO A 361 12.70 -12.31 -9.91
C PRO A 361 11.50 -12.58 -10.83
N LYS A 362 11.06 -13.84 -10.96
CA LYS A 362 9.94 -14.22 -11.83
C LYS A 362 8.61 -13.69 -11.32
N LEU A 363 8.48 -13.40 -10.02
CA LEU A 363 7.27 -12.86 -9.41
C LEU A 363 7.22 -11.34 -9.42
N ARG A 364 8.25 -10.67 -9.98
CA ARG A 364 8.36 -9.21 -10.01
C ARG A 364 7.40 -8.56 -11.00
N LEU A 365 7.10 -9.26 -12.10
CA LEU A 365 6.18 -8.84 -13.16
C LEU A 365 4.87 -9.66 -13.19
N GLU A 366 4.52 -10.33 -12.10
CA GLU A 366 3.26 -11.09 -12.00
C GLU A 366 2.06 -10.17 -12.24
N GLY A 367 1.21 -10.51 -13.23
CA GLY A 367 0.03 -9.72 -13.61
C GLY A 367 0.30 -8.52 -14.54
N TRP A 368 1.57 -8.22 -14.84
CA TRP A 368 1.92 -7.16 -15.78
C TRP A 368 1.68 -7.61 -17.22
N THR A 369 1.13 -6.71 -18.04
CA THR A 369 1.09 -6.89 -19.50
C THR A 369 2.38 -6.38 -20.15
N LYS A 370 2.59 -6.72 -21.43
CA LYS A 370 3.72 -6.17 -22.20
C LYS A 370 3.63 -4.64 -22.31
N LEU A 371 2.42 -4.10 -22.46
CA LEU A 371 2.16 -2.66 -22.52
C LEU A 371 2.56 -1.97 -21.21
N ASP A 372 2.19 -2.55 -20.06
CA ASP A 372 2.59 -2.04 -18.75
C ASP A 372 4.12 -2.01 -18.61
N TYR A 373 4.78 -3.11 -19.01
CA TYR A 373 6.23 -3.23 -18.94
C TYR A 373 6.93 -2.19 -19.80
N ASP A 374 6.53 -2.05 -21.06
CA ASP A 374 7.12 -1.09 -22.00
C ASP A 374 6.93 0.34 -21.53
N TYR A 375 5.72 0.67 -21.06
CA TYR A 375 5.46 1.97 -20.48
C TYR A 375 6.36 2.24 -19.28
N ALA A 376 6.57 1.26 -18.40
CA ALA A 376 7.46 1.39 -17.25
C ALA A 376 8.93 1.61 -17.63
N GLN A 377 9.43 0.99 -18.70
CA GLN A 377 10.80 1.22 -19.18
C GLN A 377 11.06 2.69 -19.52
N GLU A 378 10.02 3.35 -20.05
CA GLU A 378 10.09 4.73 -20.52
C GLU A 378 9.81 5.75 -19.41
N HIS A 379 8.87 5.44 -18.50
CA HIS A 379 8.30 6.42 -17.58
C HIS A 379 8.68 6.23 -16.11
N LEU A 380 9.28 5.11 -15.71
CA LEU A 380 9.84 5.02 -14.34
C LEU A 380 10.99 6.01 -14.17
N ASP A 381 10.99 6.71 -13.03
CA ASP A 381 12.06 7.64 -12.71
C ASP A 381 13.38 6.89 -12.53
N LYS A 382 14.27 7.07 -13.52
CA LYS A 382 15.57 6.40 -13.58
C LYS A 382 16.50 6.84 -12.46
N ASP A 383 16.35 8.07 -11.97
CA ASP A 383 17.17 8.57 -10.85
C ASP A 383 16.72 7.96 -9.54
N LEU A 384 15.40 7.82 -9.29
CA LEU A 384 14.90 7.07 -8.14
C LEU A 384 15.32 5.59 -8.21
N MET A 385 15.12 4.93 -9.34
CA MET A 385 15.52 3.52 -9.53
C MET A 385 17.01 3.32 -9.24
N LYS A 386 17.88 4.16 -9.80
CA LYS A 386 19.32 4.12 -9.58
C LYS A 386 19.69 4.43 -8.13
N ARG A 387 19.10 5.47 -7.53
CA ARG A 387 19.39 5.93 -6.16
C ARG A 387 19.06 4.85 -5.13
N TYR A 388 17.97 4.13 -5.35
CA TYR A 388 17.51 3.06 -4.48
C TYR A 388 17.96 1.66 -4.95
N GLY A 389 18.85 1.58 -5.93
CA GLY A 389 19.46 0.33 -6.37
C GLY A 389 18.45 -0.72 -6.83
N TYR A 390 17.35 -0.29 -7.45
CA TYR A 390 16.39 -1.19 -8.08
C TYR A 390 16.84 -1.46 -9.52
N SER A 391 17.02 -2.73 -9.87
CA SER A 391 17.28 -3.12 -11.26
C SER A 391 15.99 -3.08 -12.08
N THR A 392 16.10 -3.07 -13.40
CA THR A 392 14.95 -3.30 -14.27
C THR A 392 14.80 -4.80 -14.51
N PRO A 393 13.61 -5.41 -14.32
CA PRO A 393 13.40 -6.81 -14.63
C PRO A 393 13.47 -7.07 -16.14
N GLU A 394 13.94 -8.25 -16.51
CA GLU A 394 13.86 -8.73 -17.89
C GLU A 394 12.44 -9.21 -18.18
N TRP A 395 11.93 -8.92 -19.37
CA TRP A 395 10.68 -9.49 -19.85
C TRP A 395 10.95 -10.89 -20.41
N ASP A 396 10.66 -11.92 -19.62
CA ASP A 396 10.88 -13.34 -19.95
C ASP A 396 9.57 -14.15 -20.04
N TRP A 397 8.44 -13.47 -20.27
CA TRP A 397 7.22 -14.17 -20.65
C TRP A 397 7.35 -14.54 -22.13
N GLY A 398 8.02 -15.67 -22.39
CA GLY A 398 8.13 -16.26 -23.72
C GLY A 398 6.77 -16.23 -24.40
N GLU A 399 6.71 -15.71 -25.64
CA GLU A 399 5.52 -15.42 -26.45
C GLU A 399 4.22 -15.98 -25.85
N PHE A 400 3.69 -15.33 -24.82
CA PHE A 400 2.33 -15.58 -24.38
C PHE A 400 1.48 -14.89 -25.44
N ASP A 401 1.20 -15.64 -26.50
CA ASP A 401 0.36 -15.23 -27.61
C ASP A 401 -0.98 -14.81 -26.98
N ALA A 402 -1.24 -13.50 -26.97
CA ALA A 402 -2.49 -12.93 -26.47
C ALA A 402 -3.73 -13.54 -27.17
N ALA A 403 -3.50 -14.26 -28.27
CA ALA A 403 -4.48 -15.07 -28.99
C ALA A 403 -5.00 -16.31 -28.22
N GLU A 404 -4.31 -16.84 -27.21
CA GLU A 404 -4.82 -17.99 -26.41
C GLU A 404 -5.63 -17.57 -25.16
N ALA A 405 -5.71 -16.27 -24.86
CA ALA A 405 -6.47 -15.73 -23.73
C ALA A 405 -7.86 -15.17 -24.09
N GLN A 406 -8.24 -15.20 -25.37
CA GLN A 406 -9.60 -14.90 -25.87
C GLN A 406 -10.32 -16.18 -26.28
#